data_AF-A0A8J4JZN8-F1
#
_entry.id   AF-A0A8J4JZN8-F1
#
_cell.length_a   1.000
_cell.length_b   1.000
_cell.length_c   1.000
_cell.angle_alpha   90.00
_cell.angle_beta   90.00
_cell.angle_gamma   90.00
#
_symmetry.space_group_name_H-M   'P 1'
#
loop_
_entity.id
_entity.type
_entity.pdbx_description
1 polymer ?
#
loop_
_entity_poly.entity_id
_entity_poly.type
_entity_poly.pdbx_seq_one_letter_code
_entity_poly.pdbx_strand_id
1 'polypeptide(L)'
;KTKYSKLIFRKSDTVPEELHQMVQEGFLTLQKHNCFFQDLVRIKGKDFVTPVSRILIGNPGCTYKYLNTRLFTVPWPTEGYDIKYCSPQIHDACKALIRLNDYLHIEAVKALQGQNLFETKEIKDTTVIDREQNFATSLTEKGSVSKDQSSSCVPEDDYISLKNRTSYNLTLLNYMDPLQMLYLKQEPYFGMGNMAVSWHHDENLVERSTVAVYSYSCEGSAMEESNEQKLKGRDPAVWHVGLKVAWDIETPGLVIPLHQGDFYLMLDDLNMTHQHCVLAGFSPRFSSTHRVADCSRGTLEYIFGQCELALQNLQTDSDSMALSLKSLETAVVKQVEEIHNEVEFEWLRQFWFQGKRYLKCSDWWLKPMAKLEEFWRKMEIMTSLVLSEVGKEEQIEEQRNETISCFLLVLTERQRLRKEWTAR
;
A
#
# COMPACT_ATOMS: atom_id res chain seq x y z
N LYS A 1 22.17 4.23 -13.67
CA LYS A 1 23.30 4.22 -12.72
C LYS A 1 23.42 5.53 -11.94
N THR A 2 23.57 6.69 -12.57
CA THR A 2 23.79 7.96 -11.84
C THR A 2 22.52 8.62 -11.30
N LYS A 3 21.36 8.45 -11.95
CA LYS A 3 20.09 9.07 -11.54
C LYS A 3 19.04 8.09 -11.02
N TYR A 4 19.16 6.81 -11.37
CA TYR A 4 18.19 5.76 -11.05
C TYR A 4 18.86 4.54 -10.38
N SER A 5 19.87 4.76 -9.54
CA SER A 5 20.64 3.67 -8.87
C SER A 5 19.79 2.81 -7.92
N LYS A 6 18.74 3.41 -7.36
CA LYS A 6 17.82 2.74 -6.43
C LYS A 6 16.71 1.92 -7.10
N LEU A 7 16.73 1.85 -8.43
CA LEU A 7 15.90 0.94 -9.21
C LEU A 7 16.69 -0.32 -9.54
N ILE A 8 16.16 -1.48 -9.15
CA ILE A 8 16.72 -2.77 -9.51
C ILE A 8 15.77 -3.46 -10.48
N PHE A 9 16.32 -3.95 -11.59
CA PHE A 9 15.60 -4.78 -12.54
C PHE A 9 16.19 -6.19 -12.57
N ARG A 10 15.33 -7.19 -12.68
CA ARG A 10 15.67 -8.61 -12.74
C ARG A 10 14.80 -9.27 -13.80
N LYS A 11 15.45 -10.03 -14.67
CA LYS A 11 14.79 -10.79 -15.72
C LYS A 11 14.10 -12.03 -15.14
N SER A 12 13.14 -12.57 -15.87
CA SER A 12 12.41 -13.78 -15.50
C SER A 12 13.31 -14.97 -15.15
N ASP A 13 14.45 -15.13 -15.82
CA ASP A 13 15.44 -16.21 -15.56
C ASP A 13 15.96 -16.30 -14.12
N THR A 14 15.80 -15.24 -13.33
CA THR A 14 16.17 -15.22 -11.91
C THR A 14 15.12 -15.84 -11.00
N VAL A 15 13.86 -15.94 -11.44
CA VAL A 15 12.74 -16.45 -10.66
C VAL A 15 12.56 -17.95 -10.95
N PRO A 16 12.32 -18.80 -9.93
CA PRO A 16 12.09 -20.22 -10.16
C PRO A 16 10.87 -20.50 -11.05
N GLU A 17 11.00 -21.43 -12.00
CA GLU A 17 9.94 -21.79 -12.96
C GLU A 17 8.63 -22.22 -12.27
N GLU A 18 8.73 -23.01 -11.19
CA GLU A 18 7.56 -23.41 -10.41
C GLU A 18 6.80 -22.19 -9.83
N LEU A 19 7.55 -21.16 -9.40
CA LEU A 19 6.95 -19.93 -8.88
C LEU A 19 6.30 -19.12 -10.00
N HIS A 20 6.92 -19.05 -11.19
CA HIS A 20 6.30 -18.46 -12.37
C HIS A 20 4.95 -19.12 -12.67
N GLN A 21 4.92 -20.45 -12.78
CA GLN A 21 3.72 -21.21 -13.09
C GLN A 21 2.61 -20.92 -12.06
N MET A 22 2.90 -21.09 -10.76
CA MET A 22 1.92 -20.87 -9.69
C MET A 22 1.33 -19.46 -9.71
N VAL A 23 2.17 -18.43 -9.87
CA VAL A 23 1.73 -17.03 -9.84
C VAL A 23 0.91 -16.69 -11.09
N GLN A 24 1.35 -17.12 -12.27
CA GLN A 24 0.68 -16.84 -13.53
C GLN A 24 -0.69 -17.56 -13.59
N GLU A 25 -0.77 -18.82 -13.17
CA GLU A 25 -2.02 -19.55 -12.99
C GLU A 25 -2.93 -18.88 -11.95
N GLY A 26 -2.35 -18.36 -10.86
CA GLY A 26 -3.06 -17.58 -9.85
C GLY A 26 -3.71 -16.32 -10.43
N PHE A 27 -2.98 -15.55 -11.25
CA PHE A 27 -3.54 -14.37 -11.93
C PHE A 27 -4.72 -14.73 -12.83
N LEU A 28 -4.56 -15.74 -13.69
CA LEU A 28 -5.60 -16.20 -14.60
C LEU A 28 -6.82 -16.74 -13.83
N THR A 29 -6.59 -17.42 -12.71
CA THR A 29 -7.65 -17.92 -11.83
C THR A 29 -8.46 -16.77 -11.21
N LEU A 30 -7.78 -15.76 -10.65
CA LEU A 30 -8.44 -14.58 -10.10
C LEU A 30 -9.22 -13.81 -11.16
N GLN A 31 -8.67 -13.69 -12.38
CA GLN A 31 -9.36 -13.09 -13.51
C GLN A 31 -10.63 -13.88 -13.88
N LYS A 32 -10.51 -15.21 -14.03
CA LYS A 32 -11.63 -16.11 -14.36
C LYS A 32 -12.76 -16.04 -13.33
N HIS A 33 -12.45 -15.84 -12.06
CA HIS A 33 -13.43 -15.66 -10.99
C HIS A 33 -13.94 -14.21 -10.85
N ASN A 34 -13.56 -13.31 -11.77
CA ASN A 34 -13.94 -11.89 -11.77
C ASN A 34 -13.56 -11.15 -10.48
N CYS A 35 -12.36 -11.45 -9.96
CA CYS A 35 -11.84 -10.86 -8.72
C CYS A 35 -11.21 -9.47 -8.93
N PHE A 36 -10.98 -9.03 -10.18
CA PHE A 36 -10.41 -7.73 -10.49
C PHE A 36 -11.51 -6.69 -10.78
N PHE A 37 -11.39 -5.51 -10.19
CA PHE A 37 -12.38 -4.44 -10.32
C PHE A 37 -11.70 -3.12 -10.63
N GLN A 38 -12.25 -2.34 -11.56
CA GLN A 38 -11.83 -0.95 -11.69
C GLN A 38 -12.31 -0.17 -10.47
N ASP A 39 -11.38 0.56 -9.84
CA ASP A 39 -11.69 1.39 -8.69
C ASP A 39 -12.31 2.73 -9.13
N LEU A 40 -13.39 3.15 -8.47
CA LEU A 40 -13.94 4.50 -8.55
C LEU A 40 -13.20 5.38 -7.55
N VAL A 41 -12.22 6.15 -8.04
CA VAL A 41 -11.31 6.97 -7.24
C VAL A 41 -11.62 8.45 -7.38
N ARG A 42 -11.13 9.27 -6.45
CA ARG A 42 -11.32 10.73 -6.50
C ARG A 42 -9.99 11.44 -6.69
N ILE A 43 -9.89 12.23 -7.77
CA ILE A 43 -8.70 13.02 -8.09
C ILE A 43 -9.14 14.47 -8.28
N LYS A 44 -8.59 15.39 -7.48
CA LYS A 44 -8.91 16.84 -7.54
C LYS A 44 -10.43 17.11 -7.51
N GLY A 45 -11.16 16.39 -6.64
CA GLY A 45 -12.61 16.56 -6.46
C GLY A 45 -13.49 15.96 -7.55
N LYS A 46 -12.92 15.23 -8.52
CA LYS A 46 -13.68 14.54 -9.58
C LYS A 46 -13.53 13.04 -9.43
N ASP A 47 -14.62 12.32 -9.71
CA ASP A 47 -14.66 10.87 -9.66
C ASP A 47 -14.24 10.27 -11.00
N PHE A 48 -13.35 9.27 -10.94
CA PHE A 48 -12.79 8.60 -12.11
C PHE A 48 -12.78 7.10 -11.89
N VAL A 49 -13.13 6.35 -12.93
CA VAL A 49 -12.90 4.91 -12.97
C VAL A 49 -11.47 4.69 -13.46
N THR A 50 -10.70 3.92 -12.69
CA THR A 50 -9.33 3.58 -13.07
C THR A 50 -9.32 2.69 -14.32
N PRO A 51 -8.41 2.91 -15.30
CA PRO A 51 -8.32 2.04 -16.48
C PRO A 51 -7.96 0.60 -16.11
N VAL A 52 -7.12 0.46 -15.08
CA VAL A 52 -6.63 -0.81 -14.56
C VAL A 52 -7.63 -1.40 -13.56
N SER A 53 -7.96 -2.68 -13.73
CA SER A 53 -8.73 -3.45 -12.76
C SER A 53 -7.81 -4.01 -11.67
N ARG A 54 -8.23 -3.97 -10.42
CA ARG A 54 -7.39 -4.29 -9.27
C ARG A 54 -8.05 -5.23 -8.25
N ILE A 55 -7.20 -5.89 -7.47
CA ILE A 55 -7.54 -6.60 -6.24
C ILE A 55 -6.39 -6.42 -5.24
N LEU A 56 -6.73 -6.20 -3.98
CA LEU A 56 -5.75 -6.14 -2.89
C LEU A 56 -5.71 -7.52 -2.21
N ILE A 57 -4.52 -8.11 -2.11
CA ILE A 57 -4.29 -9.38 -1.40
C ILE A 57 -3.22 -9.14 -0.34
N GLY A 58 -3.36 -9.69 0.86
CA GLY A 58 -2.38 -9.41 1.92
C GLY A 58 -2.73 -10.01 3.26
N ASN A 59 -2.12 -9.47 4.31
CA ASN A 59 -2.38 -9.89 5.68
C ASN A 59 -3.87 -9.73 6.05
N PRO A 60 -4.43 -10.67 6.83
CA PRO A 60 -5.78 -10.54 7.40
C PRO A 60 -5.96 -9.21 8.13
N GLY A 61 -7.05 -8.49 7.83
CA GLY A 61 -7.40 -7.25 8.49
C GLY A 61 -6.59 -6.02 8.08
N CYS A 62 -5.67 -6.13 7.13
CA CYS A 62 -4.94 -4.99 6.60
C CYS A 62 -5.74 -4.27 5.50
N THR A 63 -5.45 -2.99 5.31
CA THR A 63 -6.04 -2.17 4.25
C THR A 63 -4.96 -1.32 3.59
N TYR A 64 -5.24 -0.83 2.38
CA TYR A 64 -4.35 0.06 1.65
C TYR A 64 -5.14 1.23 1.07
N LYS A 65 -4.81 2.47 1.46
CA LYS A 65 -5.52 3.65 0.99
C LYS A 65 -4.73 4.36 -0.10
N TYR A 66 -5.38 4.62 -1.23
CA TYR A 66 -4.83 5.42 -2.32
C TYR A 66 -5.95 6.24 -2.99
N LEU A 67 -5.66 7.46 -3.43
CA LEU A 67 -6.62 8.34 -4.13
C LEU A 67 -7.98 8.46 -3.41
N ASN A 68 -7.94 8.56 -2.08
CA ASN A 68 -9.08 8.59 -1.17
C ASN A 68 -10.03 7.37 -1.23
N THR A 69 -9.51 6.22 -1.67
CA THR A 69 -10.20 4.92 -1.66
C THR A 69 -9.39 3.94 -0.82
N ARG A 70 -10.02 3.38 0.22
CA ARG A 70 -9.42 2.33 1.07
C ARG A 70 -9.77 0.96 0.50
N LEU A 71 -8.75 0.25 0.02
CA LEU A 71 -8.87 -1.14 -0.42
C LEU A 71 -8.74 -2.08 0.79
N PHE A 72 -9.51 -3.16 0.77
CA PHE A 72 -9.54 -4.17 1.84
C PHE A 72 -8.92 -5.48 1.33
N THR A 73 -8.02 -6.08 2.10
CA THR A 73 -7.32 -7.29 1.64
C THR A 73 -8.30 -8.45 1.47
N VAL A 74 -8.23 -9.13 0.33
CA VAL A 74 -8.58 -10.55 0.30
C VAL A 74 -7.41 -11.26 0.97
N PRO A 75 -7.61 -11.84 2.16
CA PRO A 75 -6.48 -12.28 2.95
C PRO A 75 -5.81 -13.49 2.30
N TRP A 76 -4.47 -13.54 2.33
CA TRP A 76 -3.74 -14.76 2.00
C TRP A 76 -3.72 -15.73 3.21
N PRO A 77 -3.46 -17.02 2.99
CA PRO A 77 -3.36 -17.99 4.08
C PRO A 77 -2.32 -17.56 5.11
N THR A 78 -2.76 -17.38 6.37
CA THR A 78 -1.93 -16.94 7.50
C THR A 78 -2.22 -17.83 8.69
N GLU A 79 -1.18 -18.27 9.39
CA GLU A 79 -1.33 -19.09 10.60
C GLU A 79 -2.19 -18.37 11.65
N GLY A 80 -3.08 -19.12 12.32
CA GLY A 80 -4.01 -18.57 13.31
C GLY A 80 -5.28 -17.94 12.75
N TYR A 81 -5.44 -17.83 11.43
CA TYR A 81 -6.65 -17.30 10.79
C TYR A 81 -7.35 -18.38 9.96
N ASP A 82 -8.63 -18.62 10.27
CA ASP A 82 -9.51 -19.44 9.43
C ASP A 82 -10.18 -18.54 8.37
N ILE A 83 -9.73 -18.66 7.12
CA ILE A 83 -10.19 -17.83 6.00
C ILE A 83 -11.08 -18.67 5.09
N LYS A 84 -12.32 -18.23 4.94
CA LYS A 84 -13.26 -18.82 4.00
C LYS A 84 -13.23 -18.10 2.65
N TYR A 85 -12.79 -18.83 1.64
CA TYR A 85 -12.76 -18.37 0.24
C TYR A 85 -14.01 -18.85 -0.49
N CYS A 86 -14.41 -18.12 -1.53
CA CYS A 86 -15.54 -18.51 -2.37
C CYS A 86 -15.25 -19.75 -3.23
N SER A 87 -13.98 -20.05 -3.46
CA SER A 87 -13.52 -21.22 -4.21
C SER A 87 -12.12 -21.67 -3.70
N PRO A 88 -11.82 -22.98 -3.70
CA PRO A 88 -10.47 -23.48 -3.40
C PRO A 88 -9.39 -22.92 -4.32
N GLN A 89 -9.73 -22.66 -5.59
CA GLN A 89 -8.79 -22.08 -6.55
C GLN A 89 -8.39 -20.64 -6.19
N ILE A 90 -9.29 -19.86 -5.57
CA ILE A 90 -8.96 -18.52 -5.07
C ILE A 90 -7.99 -18.62 -3.87
N HIS A 91 -8.18 -19.59 -2.99
CA HIS A 91 -7.23 -19.89 -1.92
C HIS A 91 -5.83 -20.19 -2.50
N ASP A 92 -5.76 -21.05 -3.51
CA ASP A 92 -4.49 -21.44 -4.14
C ASP A 92 -3.81 -20.25 -4.83
N ALA A 93 -4.57 -19.37 -5.48
CA ALA A 93 -4.05 -18.13 -6.03
C ALA A 93 -3.48 -17.19 -4.94
N CYS A 94 -4.18 -17.04 -3.81
CA CYS A 94 -3.67 -16.25 -2.68
C CYS A 94 -2.42 -16.89 -2.05
N LYS A 95 -2.37 -18.23 -2.00
CA LYS A 95 -1.20 -19.00 -1.56
C LYS A 95 0.01 -18.81 -2.48
N ALA A 96 -0.19 -18.75 -3.79
CA ALA A 96 0.88 -18.44 -4.75
C ALA A 96 1.43 -17.02 -4.53
N LEU A 97 0.56 -16.05 -4.21
CA LEU A 97 0.97 -14.66 -4.00
C LEU A 97 1.74 -14.43 -2.70
N ILE A 98 1.43 -15.15 -1.62
CA ILE A 98 2.26 -15.10 -0.40
C ILE A 98 3.63 -15.77 -0.63
N ARG A 99 3.71 -16.86 -1.41
CA ARG A 99 5.01 -17.42 -1.83
C ARG A 99 5.84 -16.44 -2.66
N LEU A 100 5.20 -15.71 -3.58
CA LEU A 100 5.85 -14.64 -4.34
C LEU A 100 6.31 -13.51 -3.41
N ASN A 101 5.49 -13.16 -2.41
CA ASN A 101 5.83 -12.15 -1.41
C ASN A 101 7.12 -12.52 -0.65
N ASP A 102 7.25 -13.77 -0.21
CA ASP A 102 8.43 -14.28 0.48
C ASP A 102 9.68 -14.23 -0.42
N TYR A 103 9.55 -14.65 -1.68
CA TYR A 103 10.63 -14.59 -2.65
C TYR A 103 11.11 -13.15 -2.89
N LEU A 104 10.17 -12.23 -3.15
CA LEU A 104 10.49 -10.82 -3.39
C LEU A 104 11.03 -10.12 -2.15
N HIS A 105 10.61 -10.53 -0.95
CA HIS A 105 11.17 -10.07 0.31
C HIS A 105 12.67 -10.40 0.38
N ILE A 106 13.03 -11.66 0.13
CA ILE A 106 14.43 -12.12 0.12
C ILE A 106 15.26 -11.33 -0.90
N GLU A 107 14.75 -11.15 -2.12
CA GLU A 107 15.44 -10.39 -3.17
C GLU A 107 15.61 -8.90 -2.81
N ALA A 108 14.62 -8.30 -2.15
CA ALA A 108 14.72 -6.92 -1.67
C ALA A 108 15.74 -6.76 -0.54
N VAL A 109 15.78 -7.69 0.41
CA VAL A 109 16.81 -7.71 1.47
C VAL A 109 18.20 -7.79 0.86
N LYS A 110 18.43 -8.73 -0.07
CA LYS A 110 19.73 -8.85 -0.78
C LYS A 110 20.10 -7.56 -1.52
N ALA A 111 19.13 -6.94 -2.19
CA ALA A 111 19.38 -5.73 -2.97
C ALA A 111 19.76 -4.53 -2.08
N LEU A 112 19.07 -4.34 -0.94
CA LEU A 112 19.40 -3.29 0.03
C LEU A 112 20.75 -3.53 0.71
N GLN A 113 21.05 -4.77 1.09
CA GLN A 113 22.37 -5.13 1.65
C GLN A 113 23.50 -4.84 0.64
N GLY A 114 23.27 -5.16 -0.64
CA GLY A 114 24.18 -4.81 -1.72
C GLY A 114 24.43 -3.30 -1.81
N GLN A 115 23.36 -2.48 -1.76
CA GLN A 115 23.48 -1.02 -1.79
C GLN A 115 24.28 -0.46 -0.61
N ASN A 116 23.97 -0.90 0.62
CA ASN A 116 24.69 -0.42 1.81
C ASN A 116 26.20 -0.71 1.73
N LEU A 117 26.59 -1.85 1.16
CA LEU A 117 28.00 -2.18 0.94
C LEU A 117 28.67 -1.28 -0.12
N PHE A 118 27.95 -0.90 -1.19
CA PHE A 118 28.46 0.04 -2.19
C PHE A 118 28.60 1.46 -1.61
N GLU A 119 27.59 1.96 -0.90
CA GLU A 119 27.63 3.29 -0.28
C GLU A 119 28.73 3.39 0.79
N THR A 120 28.90 2.35 1.61
CA THR A 120 29.97 2.31 2.63
C THR A 120 31.37 2.30 1.98
N LYS A 121 31.53 1.64 0.82
CA LYS A 121 32.79 1.64 0.08
C LYS A 121 33.07 3.00 -0.55
N GLU A 122 32.07 3.64 -1.18
CA GLU A 122 32.24 4.99 -1.73
C GLU A 122 32.61 6.02 -0.65
N ILE A 123 31.99 5.96 0.53
CA ILE A 123 32.33 6.86 1.65
C ILE A 123 33.76 6.63 2.14
N LYS A 124 34.21 5.36 2.23
CA LYS A 124 35.60 5.03 2.60
C LYS A 124 36.60 5.47 1.54
N ASP A 125 36.30 5.28 0.26
CA ASP A 125 37.18 5.71 -0.84
C ASP A 125 37.24 7.25 -0.95
N THR A 126 36.15 7.95 -0.62
CA THR A 126 36.12 9.43 -0.62
C THR A 126 36.85 10.02 0.60
N THR A 127 36.88 9.32 1.73
CA THR A 127 37.58 9.77 2.96
C THR A 127 39.09 9.46 2.98
N VAL A 128 39.58 8.58 2.10
CA VAL A 128 41.01 8.23 1.99
C VAL A 128 41.81 9.21 1.12
N ILE A 129 41.15 10.12 0.38
CA ILE A 129 41.84 11.07 -0.51
C ILE A 129 42.35 12.34 0.21
N ASP A 130 41.97 12.59 1.47
CA ASP A 130 42.26 13.89 2.12
C ASP A 130 43.07 13.79 3.44
N ARG A 131 44.11 12.95 3.47
CA ARG A 131 45.07 12.96 4.59
C ARG A 131 46.48 12.44 4.26
N GLU A 132 47.18 13.12 3.36
CA GLU A 132 48.64 13.20 3.45
C GLU A 132 49.02 14.50 4.15
N GLN A 133 49.31 14.43 5.46
CA GLN A 133 50.28 15.32 6.11
C GLN A 133 50.77 14.70 7.43
N ASN A 134 51.97 14.11 7.32
CA ASN A 134 53.08 14.07 8.29
C ASN A 134 52.76 14.17 9.79
N PHE A 135 53.10 13.12 10.54
CA PHE A 135 54.07 13.21 11.65
C PHE A 135 54.68 11.83 11.93
N ALA A 136 56.01 11.77 11.91
CA ALA A 136 56.80 10.62 12.32
C ALA A 136 57.18 10.73 13.81
N THR A 137 57.01 9.66 14.60
CA THR A 137 58.02 9.17 15.58
C THR A 137 57.64 7.80 16.20
N SER A 138 58.38 6.78 15.77
CA SER A 138 58.92 5.58 16.46
C SER A 138 58.42 5.12 17.85
N LEU A 139 58.09 3.82 18.01
CA LEU A 139 58.90 2.75 18.67
C LEU A 139 58.09 1.43 18.92
N THR A 140 58.55 0.33 18.30
CA THR A 140 58.69 -1.10 18.76
C THR A 140 57.69 -1.74 19.76
N GLU A 141 57.25 -3.01 19.72
CA GLU A 141 57.67 -4.27 19.06
C GLU A 141 56.60 -5.39 19.26
N LYS A 142 56.46 -6.29 18.25
CA LYS A 142 56.11 -7.75 18.25
C LYS A 142 54.95 -8.30 19.12
N GLY A 143 53.85 -8.79 18.53
CA GLY A 143 53.62 -10.19 18.08
C GLY A 143 52.38 -10.73 18.84
N SER A 144 51.40 -11.51 18.35
CA SER A 144 51.32 -12.57 17.33
C SER A 144 49.84 -12.90 16.98
N VAL A 145 49.59 -13.18 15.69
CA VAL A 145 48.60 -14.08 15.04
C VAL A 145 47.47 -14.75 15.86
N SER A 146 46.20 -14.52 15.47
CA SER A 146 45.18 -15.57 15.19
C SER A 146 43.99 -14.95 14.43
N LYS A 147 43.81 -15.26 13.14
CA LYS A 147 42.86 -16.24 12.54
C LYS A 147 41.36 -15.89 12.65
N ASP A 148 40.82 -15.50 11.49
CA ASP A 148 39.50 -15.81 10.93
C ASP A 148 38.30 -15.85 11.87
N GLN A 149 37.54 -14.74 11.90
CA GLN A 149 36.08 -14.77 12.00
C GLN A 149 35.49 -13.74 11.03
N SER A 150 35.25 -14.16 9.79
CA SER A 150 34.35 -13.47 8.88
C SER A 150 32.90 -13.84 9.23
N SER A 151 32.40 -13.35 10.36
CA SER A 151 30.96 -13.19 10.55
C SER A 151 30.66 -11.72 10.33
N SER A 152 30.18 -11.38 9.13
CA SER A 152 29.59 -10.08 8.84
C SER A 152 28.27 -9.99 9.61
N CYS A 153 28.36 -9.78 10.92
CA CYS A 153 27.22 -9.45 11.76
C CYS A 153 26.79 -8.03 11.39
N VAL A 154 25.71 -7.94 10.63
CA VAL A 154 24.97 -6.69 10.45
C VAL A 154 24.58 -6.21 11.86
N PRO A 155 24.87 -4.96 12.25
CA PRO A 155 24.43 -4.42 13.53
C PRO A 155 22.93 -4.65 13.73
N GLU A 156 22.49 -4.96 14.95
CA GLU A 156 21.11 -5.33 15.26
C GLU A 156 20.09 -4.25 14.80
N ASP A 157 20.48 -2.98 14.87
CA ASP A 157 19.71 -1.83 14.39
C ASP A 157 19.51 -1.81 12.86
N ASP A 158 20.53 -2.20 12.09
CA ASP A 158 20.47 -2.28 10.63
C ASP A 158 19.56 -3.44 10.18
N TYR A 159 19.56 -4.55 10.92
CA TYR A 159 18.69 -5.69 10.64
C TYR A 159 17.22 -5.35 10.86
N ILE A 160 16.87 -4.67 11.96
CA ILE A 160 15.50 -4.23 12.24
C ILE A 160 15.03 -3.23 11.17
N SER A 161 15.90 -2.29 10.78
CA SER A 161 15.61 -1.30 9.72
C SER A 161 15.35 -1.99 8.37
N LEU A 162 16.19 -2.95 7.97
CA LEU A 162 16.02 -3.74 6.75
C LEU A 162 14.71 -4.53 6.75
N LYS A 163 14.39 -5.17 7.88
CA LYS A 163 13.16 -5.96 8.03
C LYS A 163 11.93 -5.07 7.88
N ASN A 164 11.90 -3.91 8.53
CA ASN A 164 10.78 -2.97 8.45
C ASN A 164 10.54 -2.44 7.03
N ARG A 165 11.61 -2.25 6.24
CA ARG A 165 11.50 -1.74 4.86
C ARG A 165 11.13 -2.79 3.82
N THR A 166 11.21 -4.08 4.16
CA THR A 166 11.03 -5.18 3.19
C THR A 166 9.93 -6.17 3.58
N SER A 167 9.36 -6.04 4.78
CA SER A 167 8.28 -6.90 5.27
C SER A 167 6.95 -6.53 4.62
N TYR A 168 6.79 -6.92 3.36
CA TYR A 168 5.58 -6.67 2.58
C TYR A 168 4.38 -7.32 3.27
N ASN A 169 3.39 -6.49 3.60
CA ASN A 169 2.18 -6.91 4.30
C ASN A 169 0.98 -7.05 3.35
N LEU A 170 1.14 -6.64 2.09
CA LEU A 170 0.15 -6.81 1.03
C LEU A 170 0.77 -6.67 -0.37
N THR A 171 -0.02 -7.04 -1.37
CA THR A 171 0.22 -6.76 -2.77
C THR A 171 -1.05 -6.20 -3.43
N LEU A 172 -0.87 -5.14 -4.22
CA LEU A 172 -1.91 -4.60 -5.10
C LEU A 172 -1.73 -5.22 -6.49
N LEU A 173 -2.64 -6.11 -6.85
CA LEU A 173 -2.68 -6.74 -8.15
C LEU A 173 -3.36 -5.82 -9.16
N ASN A 174 -2.81 -5.79 -10.37
CA ASN A 174 -3.30 -5.00 -11.48
C ASN A 174 -3.53 -5.90 -12.69
N TYR A 175 -4.63 -5.68 -13.41
CA TYR A 175 -4.93 -6.27 -14.70
C TYR A 175 -5.45 -5.21 -15.66
N MET A 176 -4.99 -5.25 -16.91
CA MET A 176 -5.57 -4.44 -17.98
C MET A 176 -5.44 -5.18 -19.31
N ASP A 177 -6.50 -5.18 -20.08
CA ASP A 177 -6.50 -5.54 -21.50
C ASP A 177 -6.54 -4.25 -22.33
N PRO A 178 -5.44 -3.86 -23.00
CA PRO A 178 -5.40 -2.66 -23.84
C PRO A 178 -6.47 -2.64 -24.93
N LEU A 179 -6.87 -3.80 -25.47
CA LEU A 179 -7.88 -3.88 -26.53
C LEU A 179 -9.29 -3.57 -26.03
N GLN A 180 -9.54 -3.75 -24.73
CA GLN A 180 -10.83 -3.42 -24.10
C GLN A 180 -10.87 -1.97 -23.57
N MET A 181 -9.77 -1.23 -23.65
CA MET A 181 -9.68 0.14 -23.15
C MET A 181 -9.94 1.15 -24.27
N LEU A 182 -11.05 1.91 -24.16
CA LEU A 182 -11.45 2.91 -25.16
C LEU A 182 -10.46 4.08 -25.28
N TYR A 183 -9.80 4.45 -24.17
CA TYR A 183 -8.89 5.59 -24.15
C TYR A 183 -7.80 5.40 -23.11
N LEU A 184 -6.54 5.52 -23.55
CA LEU A 184 -5.38 5.65 -22.68
C LEU A 184 -4.75 7.02 -22.91
N LYS A 185 -4.33 7.66 -21.81
CA LYS A 185 -3.69 8.97 -21.87
C LYS A 185 -2.27 8.83 -22.44
N GLN A 186 -1.86 9.75 -23.30
CA GLN A 186 -0.47 9.86 -23.75
C GLN A 186 0.43 10.38 -22.63
N GLU A 187 1.63 9.81 -22.51
CA GLU A 187 2.68 10.31 -21.63
C GLU A 187 3.09 11.74 -22.07
N PRO A 188 3.02 12.73 -21.16
CA PRO A 188 3.03 14.14 -21.58
C PRO A 188 4.40 14.78 -21.75
N TYR A 189 5.50 14.18 -21.29
CA TYR A 189 6.79 14.87 -21.16
C TYR A 189 7.87 14.35 -22.10
N PHE A 190 7.96 13.04 -22.28
CA PHE A 190 9.09 12.38 -22.95
C PHE A 190 8.67 11.60 -24.21
N GLY A 191 7.39 11.64 -24.58
CA GLY A 191 6.87 10.95 -25.76
C GLY A 191 6.86 9.42 -25.60
N MET A 192 6.62 8.93 -24.38
CA MET A 192 6.69 7.48 -24.09
C MET A 192 5.44 6.69 -24.52
N GLY A 193 4.41 7.34 -25.07
CA GLY A 193 3.20 6.69 -25.58
C GLY A 193 2.09 6.52 -24.55
N ASN A 194 1.21 5.54 -24.76
CA ASN A 194 0.03 5.29 -23.92
C ASN A 194 0.39 4.85 -22.49
N MET A 195 -0.21 5.50 -21.49
CA MET A 195 -0.09 5.15 -20.08
C MET A 195 -1.31 4.36 -19.60
N ALA A 196 -1.08 3.16 -19.07
CA ALA A 196 -2.06 2.41 -18.27
C ALA A 196 -2.24 3.05 -16.88
N VAL A 197 -1.15 3.56 -16.31
CA VAL A 197 -1.12 4.32 -15.06
C VAL A 197 -0.25 5.55 -15.27
N SER A 198 -0.79 6.73 -14.97
CA SER A 198 -0.08 8.00 -15.12
C SER A 198 1.07 8.16 -14.12
N TRP A 199 1.93 9.16 -14.33
CA TRP A 199 2.98 9.55 -13.38
C TRP A 199 2.42 9.76 -11.96
N HIS A 200 2.96 9.01 -11.00
CA HIS A 200 2.56 9.09 -9.59
C HIS A 200 3.70 8.68 -8.66
N HIS A 201 3.48 8.94 -7.37
CA HIS A 201 4.15 8.28 -6.25
C HIS A 201 3.18 7.26 -5.66
N ASP A 202 3.69 6.14 -5.16
CA ASP A 202 2.89 5.24 -4.35
C ASP A 202 2.56 5.91 -3.01
N GLU A 203 1.28 5.91 -2.64
CA GLU A 203 0.74 6.50 -1.40
C GLU A 203 0.73 5.46 -0.26
N ASN A 204 0.54 5.91 0.99
CA ASN A 204 0.32 5.05 2.16
C ASN A 204 1.37 3.92 2.33
N LEU A 205 2.64 4.22 2.09
CA LEU A 205 3.77 3.33 2.32
C LEU A 205 4.53 3.75 3.57
N VAL A 206 5.10 2.78 4.28
CA VAL A 206 6.10 3.06 5.32
C VAL A 206 7.26 3.83 4.68
N GLU A 207 7.75 4.87 5.35
CA GLU A 207 8.82 5.72 4.84
C GLU A 207 10.06 4.89 4.44
N ARG A 208 10.59 5.14 3.24
CA ARG A 208 11.74 4.42 2.64
C ARG A 208 11.56 2.90 2.54
N SER A 209 10.33 2.40 2.62
CA SER A 209 10.05 1.00 2.34
C SER A 209 10.21 0.67 0.85
N THR A 210 10.62 -0.56 0.58
CA THR A 210 10.76 -1.06 -0.78
C THR A 210 9.37 -1.32 -1.38
N VAL A 211 9.28 -1.20 -2.70
CA VAL A 211 8.17 -1.75 -3.50
C VAL A 211 8.74 -2.77 -4.48
N ALA A 212 8.14 -3.97 -4.53
CA ALA A 212 8.54 -5.02 -5.46
C ALA A 212 7.41 -5.34 -6.43
N VAL A 213 7.72 -5.42 -7.72
CA VAL A 213 6.72 -5.62 -8.77
C VAL A 213 7.09 -6.78 -9.66
N TYR A 214 6.28 -7.84 -9.61
CA TYR A 214 6.31 -8.91 -10.60
C TYR A 214 5.38 -8.57 -11.77
N SER A 215 5.89 -8.70 -13.00
CA SER A 215 5.16 -8.36 -14.23
C SER A 215 4.83 -9.61 -15.03
N TYR A 216 3.59 -9.73 -15.51
CA TYR A 216 3.18 -10.81 -16.39
C TYR A 216 2.39 -10.26 -17.57
N SER A 217 3.07 -10.04 -18.69
CA SER A 217 2.45 -9.78 -19.98
C SER A 217 1.94 -11.12 -20.56
N CYS A 218 0.65 -11.23 -20.86
CA CYS A 218 0.10 -12.39 -21.55
C CYS A 218 0.69 -12.41 -22.96
N GLU A 219 1.18 -13.56 -23.41
CA GLU A 219 1.54 -13.71 -24.83
C GLU A 219 0.27 -13.60 -25.68
N GLY A 220 0.28 -12.69 -26.65
CA GLY A 220 -0.66 -12.74 -27.76
C GLY A 220 -0.20 -13.80 -28.76
N SER A 221 -1.13 -14.43 -29.48
CA SER A 221 -0.77 -15.16 -30.71
C SER A 221 0.13 -14.25 -31.54
N ALA A 222 1.35 -14.69 -31.84
CA ALA A 222 2.36 -13.93 -32.56
C ALA A 222 1.73 -13.11 -33.69
N MET A 223 1.51 -11.81 -33.46
CA MET A 223 1.35 -10.88 -34.56
C MET A 223 2.70 -10.89 -35.25
N GLU A 224 2.69 -11.31 -36.51
CA GLU A 224 3.87 -11.44 -37.36
C GLU A 224 4.84 -10.30 -37.08
N GLU A 225 6.12 -10.64 -36.88
CA GLU A 225 7.22 -9.69 -36.75
C GLU A 225 7.15 -8.68 -37.91
N SER A 226 6.45 -7.57 -37.68
CA SER A 226 6.35 -6.51 -38.66
C SER A 226 7.70 -5.83 -38.67
N ASN A 227 8.51 -6.20 -39.66
CA ASN A 227 9.76 -5.60 -40.12
C ASN A 227 10.49 -4.72 -39.09
N GLU A 228 11.71 -5.12 -38.71
CA GLU A 228 12.72 -4.35 -37.97
C GLU A 228 13.04 -2.99 -38.61
N GLN A 229 12.08 -2.06 -38.64
CA GLN A 229 12.37 -0.65 -38.70
C GLN A 229 12.84 -0.29 -37.30
N LYS A 230 14.05 0.30 -37.20
CA LYS A 230 14.56 0.91 -35.98
C LYS A 230 13.56 1.97 -35.51
N LEU A 231 12.59 1.57 -34.68
CA LEU A 231 11.64 2.48 -34.07
C LEU A 231 12.44 3.44 -33.18
N LYS A 232 12.24 4.75 -33.39
CA LYS A 232 12.77 5.75 -32.46
C LYS A 232 11.94 5.70 -31.18
N GLY A 233 12.58 5.39 -30.06
CA GLY A 233 11.92 5.33 -28.75
C GLY A 233 11.65 3.91 -28.28
N ARG A 234 10.66 3.76 -27.38
CA ARG A 234 10.28 2.47 -26.79
C ARG A 234 9.40 1.66 -27.75
N ASP A 235 9.43 0.35 -27.62
CA ASP A 235 8.56 -0.54 -28.40
C ASP A 235 7.08 -0.36 -27.95
N PRO A 236 6.17 0.09 -28.84
CA PRO A 236 4.77 0.28 -28.49
C PRO A 236 4.05 -1.03 -28.13
N ALA A 237 4.52 -2.18 -28.63
CA ALA A 237 3.91 -3.48 -28.39
C ALA A 237 4.21 -4.04 -26.99
N VAL A 238 5.36 -3.65 -26.42
CA VAL A 238 5.84 -4.16 -25.13
C VAL A 238 5.38 -3.27 -23.98
N TRP A 239 5.05 -3.90 -22.86
CA TRP A 239 4.76 -3.20 -21.61
C TRP A 239 6.02 -2.64 -20.98
N HIS A 240 5.95 -1.44 -20.40
CA HIS A 240 7.11 -0.85 -19.74
C HIS A 240 6.74 -0.19 -18.41
N VAL A 241 7.72 -0.09 -17.51
CA VAL A 241 7.69 0.89 -16.42
C VAL A 241 8.52 2.11 -16.83
N GLY A 242 7.93 3.29 -16.67
CA GLY A 242 8.60 4.57 -16.87
C GLY A 242 8.99 5.16 -15.52
N LEU A 243 10.17 5.77 -15.42
CA LEU A 243 10.62 6.53 -14.24
C LEU A 243 11.13 7.91 -14.64
N LYS A 244 10.91 8.90 -13.79
CA LYS A 244 11.47 10.25 -13.89
C LYS A 244 11.83 10.78 -12.51
N VAL A 245 12.81 11.67 -12.45
CA VAL A 245 13.07 12.45 -11.23
C VAL A 245 11.82 13.30 -10.94
N ALA A 246 11.38 13.33 -9.68
CA ALA A 246 10.20 14.11 -9.30
C ALA A 246 10.42 15.60 -9.61
N TRP A 247 9.39 16.27 -10.13
CA TRP A 247 9.43 17.70 -10.48
C TRP A 247 10.41 18.10 -11.61
N ASP A 248 11.10 17.14 -12.22
CA ASP A 248 12.05 17.35 -13.31
C ASP A 248 11.55 16.69 -14.60
N ILE A 249 11.55 17.45 -15.70
CA ILE A 249 11.23 16.99 -17.06
C ILE A 249 12.38 17.23 -18.05
N GLU A 250 13.51 17.77 -17.58
CA GLU A 250 14.71 18.01 -18.36
C GLU A 250 15.64 16.80 -18.32
N THR A 251 15.80 16.17 -17.15
CA THR A 251 16.50 14.88 -17.05
C THR A 251 15.72 13.83 -17.83
N PRO A 252 16.33 13.16 -18.83
CA PRO A 252 15.63 12.14 -19.61
C PRO A 252 15.03 11.04 -18.72
N GLY A 253 13.74 10.76 -18.93
CA GLY A 253 13.04 9.67 -18.27
C GLY A 253 13.60 8.31 -18.69
N LEU A 254 13.55 7.35 -17.77
CA LEU A 254 13.93 5.97 -18.02
C LEU A 254 12.69 5.14 -18.40
N VAL A 255 12.83 4.26 -19.39
CA VAL A 255 11.78 3.33 -19.80
C VAL A 255 12.36 1.93 -19.83
N ILE A 256 11.80 1.01 -19.04
CA ILE A 256 12.30 -0.36 -18.91
C ILE A 256 11.26 -1.34 -19.47
N PRO A 257 11.61 -2.18 -20.45
CA PRO A 257 10.70 -3.20 -20.98
C PRO A 257 10.42 -4.28 -19.94
N LEU A 258 9.17 -4.71 -19.87
CA LEU A 258 8.67 -5.71 -18.95
C LEU A 258 8.09 -6.88 -19.75
N HIS A 259 8.89 -7.94 -19.87
CA HIS A 259 8.46 -9.20 -20.46
C HIS A 259 7.75 -10.08 -19.41
N GLN A 260 7.28 -11.24 -19.85
CA GLN A 260 6.67 -12.22 -18.96
C GLN A 260 7.65 -12.67 -17.87
N GLY A 261 7.26 -12.48 -16.61
CA GLY A 261 8.02 -12.94 -15.46
C GLY A 261 9.09 -11.97 -14.95
N ASP A 262 9.37 -10.89 -15.67
CA ASP A 262 10.31 -9.87 -15.21
C ASP A 262 9.83 -9.23 -13.91
N PHE A 263 10.76 -8.87 -13.02
CA PHE A 263 10.44 -8.10 -11.83
C PHE A 263 11.38 -6.93 -11.59
N TYR A 264 10.90 -5.92 -10.88
CA TYR A 264 11.71 -4.78 -10.46
C TYR A 264 11.45 -4.39 -9.03
N LEU A 265 12.43 -3.73 -8.42
CA LEU A 265 12.40 -3.23 -7.04
C LEU A 265 12.66 -1.73 -7.05
N MET A 266 11.80 -0.98 -6.37
CA MET A 266 12.02 0.43 -6.03
C MET A 266 12.51 0.49 -4.59
N LEU A 267 13.80 0.76 -4.41
CA LEU A 267 14.46 0.68 -3.12
C LEU A 267 14.47 2.02 -2.40
N ASP A 268 14.43 1.98 -1.06
CA ASP A 268 14.67 3.12 -0.17
C ASP A 268 13.81 4.35 -0.56
N ASP A 269 14.41 5.52 -0.74
CA ASP A 269 13.67 6.76 -1.07
C ASP A 269 13.31 6.90 -2.56
N LEU A 270 13.45 5.86 -3.40
CA LEU A 270 13.18 6.00 -4.84
C LEU A 270 11.75 6.45 -5.09
N ASN A 271 10.77 5.89 -4.39
CA ASN A 271 9.37 6.30 -4.52
C ASN A 271 9.11 7.74 -4.02
N MET A 272 9.99 8.32 -3.21
CA MET A 272 9.87 9.72 -2.74
C MET A 272 10.54 10.69 -3.71
N THR A 273 11.69 10.30 -4.26
CA THR A 273 12.53 11.16 -5.11
C THR A 273 12.18 11.07 -6.60
N HIS A 274 11.48 10.00 -7.01
CA HIS A 274 11.10 9.73 -8.38
C HIS A 274 9.60 9.47 -8.51
N GLN A 275 9.07 9.80 -9.68
CA GLN A 275 7.73 9.38 -10.09
C GLN A 275 7.87 8.21 -11.05
N HIS A 276 6.88 7.34 -11.05
CA HIS A 276 6.80 6.24 -12.01
C HIS A 276 5.43 6.20 -12.72
N CYS A 277 5.42 5.62 -13.91
CA CYS A 277 4.22 5.38 -14.70
C CYS A 277 4.26 3.97 -15.30
N VAL A 278 3.11 3.46 -15.72
CA VAL A 278 3.02 2.19 -16.45
C VAL A 278 2.62 2.48 -17.88
N LEU A 279 3.49 2.11 -18.82
CA LEU A 279 3.27 2.29 -20.25
C LEU A 279 2.67 1.01 -20.83
N ALA A 280 1.55 1.16 -21.52
CA ALA A 280 0.81 0.05 -22.08
C ALA A 280 1.52 -0.53 -23.31
N GLY A 281 1.61 -1.86 -23.34
CA GLY A 281 1.84 -2.65 -24.55
C GLY A 281 0.53 -2.96 -25.27
N PHE A 282 0.54 -3.95 -26.17
CA PHE A 282 -0.65 -4.36 -26.92
C PHE A 282 -1.39 -5.54 -26.29
N SER A 283 -0.68 -6.46 -25.62
CA SER A 283 -1.29 -7.62 -25.01
C SER A 283 -1.85 -7.33 -23.61
N PRO A 284 -2.81 -8.13 -23.10
CA PRO A 284 -3.23 -8.07 -21.71
C PRO A 284 -2.05 -8.27 -20.76
N ARG A 285 -2.07 -7.61 -19.60
CA ARG A 285 -0.97 -7.72 -18.62
C ARG A 285 -1.47 -7.66 -17.20
N PHE A 286 -0.88 -8.54 -16.39
CA PHE A 286 -0.98 -8.55 -14.96
C PHE A 286 0.28 -7.97 -14.31
N SER A 287 0.14 -7.50 -13.08
CA SER A 287 1.27 -7.31 -12.18
C SER A 287 0.86 -7.49 -10.72
N SER A 288 1.81 -7.93 -9.89
CA SER A 288 1.68 -8.00 -8.44
C SER A 288 2.64 -6.97 -7.84
N THR A 289 2.11 -5.92 -7.20
CA THR A 289 2.90 -4.83 -6.60
C THR A 289 2.90 -4.96 -5.08
N HIS A 290 3.93 -5.59 -4.54
CA HIS A 290 4.14 -5.87 -3.13
C HIS A 290 4.63 -4.63 -2.40
N ARG A 291 4.02 -4.32 -1.26
CA ARG A 291 4.20 -3.05 -0.53
C ARG A 291 4.31 -3.32 0.96
N VAL A 292 5.07 -2.45 1.64
CA VAL A 292 4.94 -2.26 3.08
C VAL A 292 3.97 -1.10 3.29
N ALA A 293 2.68 -1.40 3.32
CA ALA A 293 1.67 -0.40 3.57
C ALA A 293 1.81 0.14 5.01
N ASP A 294 1.66 1.46 5.17
CA ASP A 294 1.50 2.04 6.49
C ASP A 294 0.13 1.62 7.04
N CYS A 295 0.18 0.68 7.97
CA CYS A 295 -0.97 0.08 8.62
C CYS A 295 -1.16 0.62 10.04
N SER A 296 -0.45 1.66 10.47
CA SER A 296 -0.55 2.23 11.83
C SER A 296 -1.98 2.56 12.26
N ARG A 297 -2.80 3.02 11.31
CA ARG A 297 -4.24 3.30 11.48
C ARG A 297 -5.12 2.52 10.49
N GLY A 298 -4.54 1.53 9.82
CA GLY A 298 -5.11 0.85 8.66
C GLY A 298 -5.47 -0.61 8.90
N THR A 299 -5.46 -1.08 10.15
CA THR A 299 -5.79 -2.48 10.50
C THR A 299 -7.10 -2.60 11.25
N LEU A 300 -7.73 -3.78 11.11
CA LEU A 300 -8.93 -4.12 11.84
C LEU A 300 -8.72 -4.08 13.35
N GLU A 301 -7.55 -4.54 13.82
CA GLU A 301 -7.17 -4.50 15.23
C GLU A 301 -7.15 -3.06 15.76
N TYR A 302 -6.53 -2.13 15.02
CA TYR A 302 -6.50 -0.72 15.38
C TYR A 302 -7.92 -0.16 15.54
N ILE A 303 -8.78 -0.31 14.52
CA ILE A 303 -10.11 0.31 14.56
C ILE A 303 -11.02 -0.35 15.60
N PHE A 304 -10.86 -1.65 15.87
CA PHE A 304 -11.54 -2.30 16.99
C PHE A 304 -11.08 -1.73 18.33
N GLY A 305 -9.78 -1.54 18.52
CA GLY A 305 -9.24 -0.89 19.72
C GLY A 305 -9.79 0.53 19.91
N GLN A 306 -9.86 1.32 18.83
CA GLN A 306 -10.47 2.66 18.86
C GLN A 306 -11.95 2.61 19.25
N CYS A 307 -12.74 1.72 18.63
CA CYS A 307 -14.15 1.57 18.96
C CYS A 307 -14.37 1.12 20.40
N GLU A 308 -13.57 0.16 20.87
CA GLU A 308 -13.64 -0.32 22.25
C GLU A 308 -13.26 0.78 23.24
N LEU A 309 -12.25 1.60 22.93
CA LEU A 309 -11.88 2.79 23.71
C LEU A 309 -13.04 3.79 23.80
N ALA A 310 -13.66 4.15 22.69
CA ALA A 310 -14.81 5.07 22.70
C ALA A 310 -15.97 4.52 23.55
N LEU A 311 -16.28 3.23 23.42
CA LEU A 311 -17.36 2.59 24.16
C LEU A 311 -17.09 2.46 25.66
N GLN A 312 -15.86 2.68 26.14
CA GLN A 312 -15.60 2.76 27.59
C GLN A 312 -16.40 3.87 28.25
N ASN A 313 -16.78 4.93 27.52
CA ASN A 313 -17.59 6.02 28.04
C ASN A 313 -19.10 5.70 28.08
N LEU A 314 -19.54 4.57 27.52
CA LEU A 314 -20.93 4.12 27.58
C LEU A 314 -21.14 3.23 28.81
N GLN A 315 -22.24 3.45 29.55
CA GLN A 315 -22.66 2.60 30.64
C GLN A 315 -24.16 2.31 30.57
N THR A 316 -24.55 1.19 31.15
CA THR A 316 -25.96 0.82 31.36
C THR A 316 -26.25 0.99 32.84
N ASP A 317 -27.28 1.78 33.15
CA ASP A 317 -27.79 1.92 34.50
C ASP A 317 -28.39 0.58 34.98
N SER A 318 -27.95 0.10 36.14
CA SER A 318 -28.36 -1.19 36.70
C SER A 318 -29.85 -1.26 37.00
N ASP A 319 -30.47 -0.12 37.31
CA ASP A 319 -31.83 -0.07 37.83
C ASP A 319 -32.86 0.13 36.71
N SER A 320 -32.52 0.97 35.73
CA SER A 320 -33.41 1.33 34.62
C SER A 320 -33.11 0.62 33.30
N MET A 321 -31.97 -0.07 33.20
CA MET A 321 -31.39 -0.56 31.94
C MET A 321 -31.18 0.53 30.88
N ALA A 322 -31.26 1.82 31.26
CA ALA A 322 -31.06 2.93 30.36
C ALA A 322 -29.56 3.15 30.09
N LEU A 323 -29.25 3.57 28.87
CA LEU A 323 -27.89 3.94 28.49
C LEU A 323 -27.58 5.37 28.94
N SER A 324 -26.41 5.56 29.53
CA SER A 324 -25.88 6.88 29.92
C SER A 324 -24.37 6.97 29.64
N LEU A 325 -23.82 8.17 29.71
CA LEU A 325 -22.40 8.42 29.54
C LEU A 325 -21.71 8.49 30.91
N LYS A 326 -20.51 7.92 31.03
CA LYS A 326 -19.72 7.97 32.27
C LYS A 326 -19.12 9.34 32.53
N SER A 327 -18.69 10.01 31.46
CA SER A 327 -18.07 11.33 31.49
C SER A 327 -18.59 12.20 30.35
N LEU A 328 -18.78 13.47 30.68
CA LEU A 328 -19.13 14.56 29.75
C LEU A 328 -17.96 15.54 29.59
N GLU A 329 -16.77 15.17 30.07
CA GLU A 329 -15.56 15.97 29.89
C GLU A 329 -15.31 16.18 28.39
N THR A 330 -15.01 17.43 28.00
CA THR A 330 -14.88 17.85 26.61
C THR A 330 -13.87 16.99 25.85
N ALA A 331 -12.75 16.62 26.47
CA ALA A 331 -11.73 15.77 25.86
C ALA A 331 -12.26 14.34 25.55
N VAL A 332 -13.04 13.76 26.45
CA VAL A 332 -13.62 12.42 26.31
C VAL A 332 -14.69 12.42 25.21
N VAL A 333 -15.60 13.40 25.26
CA VAL A 333 -16.66 13.55 24.24
C VAL A 333 -16.03 13.76 22.86
N LYS A 334 -15.03 14.64 22.75
CA LYS A 334 -14.30 14.86 21.50
C LYS A 334 -13.71 13.57 20.93
N GLN A 335 -13.01 12.80 21.77
CA GLN A 335 -12.37 11.55 21.36
C GLN A 335 -13.41 10.54 20.85
N VAL A 336 -14.53 10.37 21.56
CA VAL A 336 -15.62 9.48 21.13
C VAL A 336 -16.15 9.89 19.76
N GLU A 337 -16.41 11.18 19.55
CA GLU A 337 -17.00 11.68 18.31
C GLU A 337 -16.01 11.66 17.12
N GLU A 338 -14.71 11.83 17.38
CA GLU A 338 -13.65 11.65 16.37
C GLU A 338 -13.53 10.18 15.94
N ILE A 339 -13.55 9.25 16.90
CA ILE A 339 -13.58 7.80 16.62
C ILE A 339 -14.85 7.42 15.86
N HIS A 340 -15.99 8.02 16.23
CA HIS A 340 -17.25 7.83 15.52
C HIS A 340 -17.15 8.26 14.05
N ASN A 341 -16.53 9.40 13.76
CA ASN A 341 -16.25 9.81 12.38
C ASN A 341 -15.28 8.84 11.68
N GLU A 342 -14.21 8.40 12.37
CA GLU A 342 -13.23 7.48 11.81
C GLU A 342 -13.86 6.16 11.38
N VAL A 343 -14.66 5.51 12.24
CA VAL A 343 -15.35 4.26 11.87
C VAL A 343 -16.36 4.46 10.74
N GLU A 344 -17.07 5.58 10.72
CA GLU A 344 -18.06 5.86 9.68
C GLU A 344 -17.40 6.08 8.30
N PHE A 345 -16.40 6.97 8.23
CA PHE A 345 -15.89 7.47 6.94
C PHE A 345 -14.63 6.77 6.45
N GLU A 346 -13.79 6.27 7.35
CA GLU A 346 -12.56 5.56 6.95
C GLU A 346 -12.78 4.06 6.80
N TRP A 347 -13.87 3.50 7.35
CA TRP A 347 -14.14 2.07 7.33
C TRP A 347 -15.47 1.73 6.67
N LEU A 348 -16.61 2.06 7.29
CA LEU A 348 -17.93 1.60 6.85
C LEU A 348 -18.28 2.14 5.46
N ARG A 349 -18.20 3.46 5.25
CA ARG A 349 -18.52 4.06 3.95
C ARG A 349 -17.53 3.66 2.88
N GLN A 350 -16.24 3.59 3.20
CA GLN A 350 -15.23 3.06 2.28
C GLN A 350 -15.57 1.64 1.81
N PHE A 351 -15.86 0.73 2.74
CA PHE A 351 -16.16 -0.66 2.42
C PHE A 351 -17.44 -0.79 1.57
N TRP A 352 -18.53 -0.17 2.03
CA TRP A 352 -19.83 -0.31 1.36
C TRP A 352 -19.93 0.44 0.03
N PHE A 353 -19.17 1.52 -0.16
CA PHE A 353 -19.06 2.22 -1.45
C PHE A 353 -18.50 1.33 -2.56
N GLN A 354 -17.64 0.38 -2.19
CA GLN A 354 -17.06 -0.59 -3.12
C GLN A 354 -17.99 -1.78 -3.40
N GLY A 355 -19.18 -1.78 -2.79
CA GLY A 355 -20.21 -2.79 -2.96
C GLY A 355 -19.78 -4.18 -2.50
N LYS A 356 -20.41 -5.21 -3.08
CA LYS A 356 -20.21 -6.63 -2.71
C LYS A 356 -18.99 -7.26 -3.39
N ARG A 357 -18.01 -6.47 -3.85
CA ARG A 357 -16.94 -6.97 -4.72
C ARG A 357 -16.03 -7.99 -4.04
N TYR A 358 -15.72 -7.78 -2.77
CA TYR A 358 -14.89 -8.68 -1.96
C TYR A 358 -15.54 -10.05 -1.76
N LEU A 359 -16.87 -10.11 -1.72
CA LEU A 359 -17.65 -11.35 -1.58
C LEU A 359 -17.57 -12.28 -2.78
N LYS A 360 -17.01 -11.83 -3.91
CA LYS A 360 -16.64 -12.75 -5.00
C LYS A 360 -15.41 -13.59 -4.67
N CYS A 361 -14.62 -13.15 -3.70
CA CYS A 361 -13.33 -13.75 -3.35
C CYS A 361 -13.37 -14.45 -1.99
N SER A 362 -13.84 -13.73 -0.97
CA SER A 362 -13.92 -14.21 0.42
C SER A 362 -14.99 -13.45 1.20
N ASP A 363 -15.59 -14.10 2.20
CA ASP A 363 -16.53 -13.47 3.13
C ASP A 363 -15.86 -12.90 4.39
N TRP A 364 -14.53 -12.89 4.44
CA TRP A 364 -13.72 -12.53 5.62
C TRP A 364 -14.14 -11.19 6.26
N TRP A 365 -14.44 -10.16 5.46
CA TRP A 365 -14.80 -8.83 5.95
C TRP A 365 -16.25 -8.70 6.44
N LEU A 366 -17.15 -9.66 6.19
CA LEU A 366 -18.55 -9.53 6.58
C LEU A 366 -18.73 -9.40 8.10
N LYS A 367 -18.17 -10.35 8.85
CA LYS A 367 -18.28 -10.35 10.31
C LYS A 367 -17.57 -9.13 10.94
N PRO A 368 -16.34 -8.77 10.53
CA PRO A 368 -15.72 -7.52 10.95
C PRO A 368 -16.56 -6.27 10.69
N MET A 369 -17.12 -6.12 9.49
CA MET A 369 -17.92 -4.94 9.12
C MET A 369 -19.24 -4.89 9.88
N ALA A 370 -19.89 -6.03 10.14
CA ALA A 370 -21.06 -6.09 11.01
C ALA A 370 -20.73 -5.62 12.44
N LYS A 371 -19.60 -6.05 13.01
CA LYS A 371 -19.13 -5.59 14.32
C LYS A 371 -18.84 -4.08 14.34
N LEU A 372 -18.21 -3.54 13.29
CA LEU A 372 -17.99 -2.10 13.15
C LEU A 372 -19.32 -1.33 13.06
N GLU A 373 -20.32 -1.87 12.36
CA GLU A 373 -21.64 -1.25 12.27
C GLU A 373 -22.35 -1.25 13.64
N GLU A 374 -22.23 -2.33 14.42
CA GLU A 374 -22.74 -2.37 15.81
C GLU A 374 -22.07 -1.32 16.71
N PHE A 375 -20.75 -1.18 16.59
CA PHE A 375 -20.01 -0.13 17.31
C PHE A 375 -20.47 1.27 16.89
N TRP A 376 -20.58 1.53 15.59
CA TRP A 376 -21.08 2.79 15.04
C TRP A 376 -22.50 3.11 15.54
N ARG A 377 -23.43 2.14 15.55
CA ARG A 377 -24.78 2.34 16.09
C ARG A 377 -24.80 2.74 17.57
N LYS A 378 -23.90 2.16 18.38
CA LYS A 378 -23.75 2.57 19.78
C LYS A 378 -23.21 3.99 19.89
N MET A 379 -22.29 4.40 19.02
CA MET A 379 -21.78 5.77 19.01
C MET A 379 -22.82 6.79 18.54
N GLU A 380 -23.74 6.43 17.63
CA GLU A 380 -24.91 7.27 17.31
C GLU A 380 -25.79 7.51 18.57
N ILE A 381 -26.00 6.47 19.40
CA ILE A 381 -26.69 6.64 20.69
C ILE A 381 -25.90 7.57 21.61
N MET A 382 -24.58 7.41 21.70
CA MET A 382 -23.73 8.29 22.52
C MET A 382 -23.83 9.75 22.08
N THR A 383 -23.78 10.04 20.77
CA THR A 383 -23.99 11.38 20.23
C THR A 383 -25.35 11.96 20.66
N SER A 384 -26.42 11.14 20.64
CA SER A 384 -27.75 11.54 21.12
C SER A 384 -27.77 11.85 22.62
N LEU A 385 -27.06 11.07 23.44
CA LEU A 385 -26.92 11.30 24.88
C LEU A 385 -26.19 12.62 25.17
N VAL A 386 -25.12 12.93 24.44
CA VAL A 386 -24.41 14.23 24.56
C VAL A 386 -25.37 15.39 24.23
N LEU A 387 -26.12 15.28 23.13
CA LEU A 387 -27.08 16.31 22.71
C LEU A 387 -28.18 16.52 23.75
N SER A 388 -28.72 15.43 24.33
CA SER A 388 -29.73 15.49 25.38
C SER A 388 -29.21 16.23 26.61
N GLU A 389 -27.97 15.96 27.02
CA GLU A 389 -27.35 16.59 28.17
C GLU A 389 -27.10 18.08 27.98
N VAL A 390 -26.54 18.46 26.82
CA VAL A 390 -26.31 19.86 26.44
C VAL A 390 -27.62 20.65 26.35
N GLY A 391 -28.73 19.96 26.08
CA GLY A 391 -30.08 20.54 26.03
C GLY A 391 -30.73 20.79 27.39
N LYS A 392 -30.16 20.33 28.50
CA LYS A 392 -30.72 20.54 29.84
C LYS A 392 -30.50 21.98 30.29
N GLU A 393 -31.55 22.62 30.82
CA GLU A 393 -31.51 24.00 31.31
C GLU A 393 -30.64 24.18 32.56
N GLU A 394 -30.37 23.09 33.29
CA GLU A 394 -29.68 23.07 34.59
C GLU A 394 -28.14 23.12 34.50
N GLN A 395 -27.57 23.11 33.29
CA GLN A 395 -26.12 23.06 33.09
C GLN A 395 -25.46 24.45 33.19
N ILE A 396 -24.25 24.51 33.80
CA ILE A 396 -23.47 25.75 33.87
C ILE A 396 -23.15 26.22 32.45
N GLU A 397 -23.54 27.46 32.13
CA GLU A 397 -23.49 28.01 30.77
C GLU A 397 -22.09 27.94 30.13
N GLU A 398 -21.03 28.13 30.91
CA GLU A 398 -19.64 28.05 30.45
C GLU A 398 -19.23 26.63 30.03
N GLN A 399 -19.53 25.60 30.85
CA GLN A 399 -19.27 24.20 30.54
C GLN A 399 -20.09 23.71 29.33
N ARG A 400 -21.33 24.18 29.23
CA ARG A 400 -22.20 23.94 28.08
C ARG A 400 -21.59 24.50 26.79
N ASN A 401 -21.14 25.76 26.82
CA ASN A 401 -20.56 26.43 25.66
C ASN A 401 -19.24 25.79 25.19
N GLU A 402 -18.39 25.36 26.14
CA GLU A 402 -17.15 24.64 25.83
C GLU A 402 -17.42 23.30 25.14
N THR A 403 -18.36 22.52 25.69
CA THR A 403 -18.79 21.24 25.13
C THR A 403 -19.39 21.42 23.73
N ILE A 404 -20.29 22.40 23.54
CA ILE A 404 -20.86 22.73 22.23
C ILE A 404 -19.77 23.09 21.21
N SER A 405 -18.83 23.96 21.58
CA SER A 405 -17.81 24.45 20.66
C SER A 405 -16.94 23.32 20.11
N CYS A 406 -16.55 22.38 20.97
CA CYS A 406 -15.77 21.22 20.56
C CYS A 406 -16.59 20.23 19.72
N PHE A 407 -17.83 19.96 20.15
CA PHE A 407 -18.72 19.00 19.52
C PHE A 407 -19.20 19.45 18.14
N LEU A 408 -19.47 20.76 17.98
CA LEU A 408 -19.96 21.34 16.74
C LEU A 408 -18.98 21.15 15.58
N LEU A 409 -17.68 21.24 15.83
CA LEU A 409 -16.65 21.01 14.80
C LEU A 409 -16.72 19.58 14.25
N VAL A 410 -16.79 18.59 15.13
CA VAL A 410 -16.80 17.17 14.76
C VAL A 410 -18.11 16.80 14.04
N LEU A 411 -19.25 17.32 14.51
CA LEU A 411 -20.55 17.13 13.86
C LEU A 411 -20.68 17.84 12.51
N THR A 412 -20.10 19.05 12.39
CA THR A 412 -20.09 19.78 11.12
C THR A 412 -19.32 18.99 10.07
N GLU A 413 -18.16 18.42 10.45
CA GLU A 413 -17.39 17.55 9.58
C GLU A 413 -18.15 16.27 9.23
N ARG A 414 -18.79 15.62 10.22
CA ARG A 414 -19.66 14.44 9.98
C ARG A 414 -20.74 14.76 8.95
N GLN A 415 -21.44 15.87 9.11
CA GLN A 415 -22.51 16.28 8.19
C GLN A 415 -21.98 16.58 6.78
N ARG A 416 -20.81 17.23 6.69
CA ARG A 416 -20.14 17.51 5.41
C ARG A 416 -19.76 16.21 4.70
N LEU A 417 -19.11 15.29 5.41
CA LEU A 417 -18.70 14.00 4.87
C LEU A 417 -19.90 13.11 4.50
N ARG A 418 -20.98 13.08 5.30
CA ARG A 418 -22.22 12.36 4.94
C ARG A 418 -22.76 12.84 3.60
N LYS A 419 -22.85 14.17 3.38
CA LYS A 419 -23.27 14.74 2.09
C LYS A 419 -22.33 14.37 0.95
N GLU A 420 -21.02 14.44 1.19
CA GLU A 420 -20.01 14.08 0.19
C GLU A 420 -20.13 12.61 -0.25
N TRP A 421 -20.28 11.69 0.70
CA TRP A 421 -20.42 10.26 0.46
C TRP A 421 -21.78 9.84 -0.08
N THR A 422 -22.83 10.63 0.13
CA THR A 422 -24.14 10.41 -0.51
C THR A 422 -24.14 10.87 -1.98
N ALA A 423 -23.39 11.94 -2.29
CA ALA A 423 -23.26 12.45 -3.65
C ALA A 423 -22.31 11.60 -4.52
N ARG A 424 -21.27 11.03 -3.88
CA ARG A 424 -20.36 10.06 -4.49
C ARG A 424 -21.06 8.72 -4.65
#